data_AF-A0A2S9GND3-F1
#
_entry.id   AF-A0A2S9GND3-F1
#
_cell.length_a   1.000
_cell.length_b   1.000
_cell.length_c   1.000
_cell.angle_alpha   90.00
_cell.angle_beta   90.00
_cell.angle_gamma   90.00
#
_symmetry.space_group_name_H-M   'P 1'
#
loop_
_entity.id
_entity.type
_entity.pdbx_description
1 polymer ?
#
loop_
_entity_poly.entity_id
_entity_poly.type
_entity_poly.pdbx_seq_one_letter_code
_entity_poly.pdbx_strand_id
1 'polypeptide(L)' 'MAYPYRWPSGPQNCAAEAFSQFAQLVDSQIGADAVACVVVEPIQGEGGFIVPAEGFLRSVADFCRERGILLVADEVQTG' A
#
# COMPACT_ATOMS: atom_id res chain seq x y z
N MET A 1 1.34 -2.57 -6.22
CA MET A 1 2.35 -2.66 -5.15
C MET A 1 3.47 -1.66 -5.41
N ALA A 2 4.03 -1.05 -4.36
CA ALA A 2 5.13 -0.09 -4.48
C ALA A 2 6.45 -0.80 -4.81
N TYR A 3 6.66 -1.21 -6.06
CA TYR A 3 7.82 -2.01 -6.50
C TYR A 3 9.01 -1.14 -6.93
N PRO A 4 10.07 -0.98 -6.11
CA PRO A 4 11.12 0.01 -6.39
C PRO A 4 11.95 -0.30 -7.64
N TYR A 5 12.23 -1.59 -7.89
CA TYR A 5 13.11 -2.02 -8.99
C TYR A 5 12.54 -1.68 -10.38
N ARG A 6 11.20 -1.65 -10.55
CA ARG A 6 10.55 -1.35 -11.83
C ARG A 6 9.75 -0.05 -11.84
N TRP A 7 9.90 0.80 -10.83
CA TRP A 7 9.10 2.00 -10.73
C TRP A 7 9.46 2.99 -11.87
N PRO A 8 8.50 3.50 -12.67
CA PRO A 8 8.81 4.27 -13.87
C PRO A 8 9.64 5.54 -13.65
N SER A 9 9.39 6.25 -12.55
CA SER A 9 10.12 7.48 -12.17
C SER A 9 11.35 7.22 -11.31
N GLY A 10 11.74 5.96 -11.12
CA GLY A 10 12.88 5.55 -10.32
C GLY A 10 12.53 5.16 -8.88
N PRO A 11 13.40 4.39 -8.21
CA PRO A 11 13.11 3.79 -6.90
C PRO A 11 12.90 4.83 -5.79
N GLN A 12 13.49 6.02 -5.89
CA GLN A 12 13.39 7.09 -4.89
C GLN A 12 11.98 7.68 -4.80
N ASN A 13 11.23 7.64 -5.90
CA ASN A 13 9.89 8.21 -6.00
C ASN A 13 8.79 7.16 -5.70
N CYS A 14 9.15 5.88 -5.69
CA CYS A 14 8.21 4.76 -5.66
C CYS A 14 7.24 4.81 -4.47
N ALA A 15 7.74 4.99 -3.25
CA ALA A 15 6.91 5.02 -2.05
C ALA A 15 5.89 6.17 -2.09
N ALA A 16 6.36 7.38 -2.38
CA ALA A 16 5.52 8.58 -2.37
C ALA A 16 4.46 8.55 -3.47
N GLU A 17 4.82 8.15 -4.69
CA GLU A 17 3.89 8.07 -5.81
C GLU A 17 2.88 6.94 -5.64
N ALA A 18 3.32 5.75 -5.21
CA ALA A 18 2.41 4.63 -4.95
C ALA A 18 1.41 4.97 -3.84
N PHE A 19 1.87 5.63 -2.76
CA PHE A 19 0.98 6.07 -1.68
C PHE A 19 0.00 7.14 -2.16
N SER A 20 0.46 8.13 -2.93
CA SER A 20 -0.41 9.16 -3.51
C SER A 20 -1.52 8.55 -4.36
N GLN A 21 -1.20 7.58 -5.21
CA GLN A 21 -2.18 6.85 -6.02
C GLN A 21 -3.18 6.07 -5.15
N PHE A 22 -2.69 5.38 -4.11
CA PHE A 22 -3.55 4.66 -3.16
C PHE A 22 -4.50 5.61 -2.40
N ALA A 23 -4.00 6.72 -1.87
CA ALA A 23 -4.79 7.71 -1.15
C ALA A 23 -5.86 8.33 -2.05
N GLN A 24 -5.51 8.67 -3.29
CA GLN A 24 -6.47 9.18 -4.28
C GLN A 24 -7.58 8.17 -4.61
N LEU A 25 -7.23 6.88 -4.74
CA LEU A 25 -8.22 5.83 -4.96
C LEU A 25 -9.22 5.76 -3.81
N VAL A 26 -8.73 5.74 -2.56
CA VAL A 26 -9.60 5.62 -1.39
C VAL A 26 -10.42 6.89 -1.16
N ASP A 27 -9.80 8.06 -1.12
CA ASP A 27 -10.49 9.31 -0.74
C ASP A 27 -11.36 9.88 -1.86
N SER A 28 -10.88 9.82 -3.11
CA SER A 28 -11.52 10.56 -4.22
C SER A 28 -12.37 9.69 -5.12
N GLN A 29 -12.01 8.41 -5.30
CA GLN A 29 -12.72 7.53 -6.25
C GLN A 29 -13.74 6.63 -5.57
N ILE A 30 -13.41 6.09 -4.39
CA ILE A 30 -14.29 5.18 -3.64
C ILE A 30 -15.07 5.94 -2.56
N GLY A 31 -14.42 6.85 -1.84
CA GLY A 31 -14.92 7.45 -0.62
C GLY A 31 -14.48 6.63 0.60
N ALA A 32 -13.76 7.25 1.54
CA ALA A 32 -13.17 6.54 2.67
C ALA A 32 -14.21 5.88 3.59
N ASP A 33 -15.40 6.46 3.70
CA ASP A 33 -16.54 5.94 4.46
C ASP A 33 -17.15 4.67 3.85
N ALA A 34 -16.90 4.41 2.57
CA ALA A 34 -17.30 3.20 1.88
C ALA A 34 -16.26 2.06 1.97
N VAL A 35 -15.08 2.31 2.55
CA VAL A 35 -13.99 1.32 2.65
C VAL A 35 -13.95 0.69 4.04
N ALA A 36 -14.29 -0.61 4.12
CA ALA A 36 -14.22 -1.34 5.39
C ALA A 36 -12.78 -1.72 5.79
N CYS A 37 -11.97 -2.17 4.82
CA CYS A 37 -10.61 -2.62 5.07
C CYS A 37 -9.70 -2.49 3.84
N VAL A 38 -8.40 -2.49 4.11
CA VAL A 38 -7.31 -2.65 3.13
C VAL A 38 -6.58 -3.94 3.47
N VAL A 39 -6.44 -4.84 2.50
CA VAL A 39 -5.66 -6.08 2.63
C VAL A 39 -4.36 -5.92 1.88
N VAL A 40 -3.23 -6.24 2.51
CA VAL A 40 -1.90 -6.08 1.91
C VAL A 40 -0.93 -7.17 2.36
N GLU A 41 -0.19 -7.74 1.42
CA GLU A 41 0.95 -8.60 1.72
C GLU A 41 2.16 -7.73 2.16
N PRO A 42 2.81 -7.99 3.31
CA PRO A 42 4.02 -7.25 3.73
C PRO A 42 5.16 -7.34 2.71
N ILE A 43 5.31 -8.52 2.10
CA ILE A 43 6.14 -8.78 0.93
C ILE A 43 5.26 -9.56 -0.04
N GLN A 44 5.07 -9.05 -1.25
CA GLN A 44 4.17 -9.68 -2.22
C GLN A 44 4.83 -10.95 -2.76
N GLY A 45 4.30 -12.13 -2.44
CA GLY A 45 4.90 -13.43 -2.74
C GLY A 45 4.76 -13.79 -4.21
N GLU A 46 3.61 -14.37 -4.58
CA GLU A 46 3.33 -14.88 -5.94
C GLU A 46 3.32 -13.78 -7.01
N GLY A 47 3.12 -12.52 -6.60
CA GLY A 47 3.23 -11.38 -7.49
C GLY A 47 4.67 -10.98 -7.84
N GLY A 48 5.68 -11.76 -7.43
CA GLY A 48 7.07 -11.62 -7.89
C GLY A 48 8.08 -11.30 -6.80
N PHE A 49 7.87 -11.74 -5.56
CA PHE A 49 8.75 -11.54 -4.41
C PHE A 49 9.13 -10.07 -4.22
N ILE A 50 8.12 -9.20 -4.19
CA ILE A 50 8.29 -7.75 -4.19
C ILE A 50 8.40 -7.25 -2.75
N VAL A 51 9.59 -6.80 -2.39
CA VAL A 51 9.80 -5.95 -1.21
C VAL A 51 9.29 -4.54 -1.56
N PRO A 52 8.28 -4.01 -0.83
CA PRO A 52 7.77 -2.68 -1.09
C PRO A 52 8.81 -1.59 -0.80
N ALA A 53 8.65 -0.44 -1.46
CA ALA A 53 9.43 0.75 -1.15
C ALA A 53 9.37 1.09 0.35
N GLU A 54 10.52 1.45 0.91
CA GLU A 54 10.61 1.86 2.32
C GLU A 54 9.63 3.00 2.62
N GLY A 55 8.92 2.89 3.75
CA GLY A 55 7.92 3.87 4.17
C GLY A 55 6.52 3.66 3.59
N PHE A 56 6.34 2.98 2.45
CA PHE A 56 5.03 2.81 1.81
C PHE A 56 3.98 2.16 2.73
N LEU A 57 4.29 1.00 3.32
CA LEU A 57 3.36 0.29 4.20
C LEU A 57 3.04 1.07 5.47
N ARG A 58 4.00 1.84 6.01
CA ARG A 58 3.76 2.71 7.17
C ARG A 58 2.77 3.82 6.81
N SER A 59 2.94 4.46 5.66
CA SER A 59 2.00 5.48 5.18
C SER A 59 0.60 4.93 4.97
N VAL A 60 0.46 3.72 4.41
CA VAL A 60 -0.85 3.05 4.26
C VAL A 60 -1.47 2.76 5.63
N ALA A 61 -0.70 2.26 6.60
CA ALA A 61 -1.19 1.97 7.95
C ALA A 61 -1.67 3.23 8.68
N ASP A 62 -0.89 4.31 8.63
CA ASP A 62 -1.27 5.59 9.22
C ASP A 62 -2.53 6.17 8.55
N PHE A 63 -2.59 6.12 7.23
CA PHE A 63 -3.76 6.56 6.46
C PHE A 63 -5.04 5.79 6.84
N CYS A 64 -4.95 4.46 6.95
CA CYS A 64 -6.09 3.63 7.35
C CYS A 64 -6.54 3.95 8.78
N ARG A 65 -5.58 4.08 9.71
CA ARG A 65 -5.84 4.43 11.11
C ARG A 65 -6.55 5.77 11.26
N GLU A 66 -6.13 6.78 10.52
CA GLU A 66 -6.77 8.11 10.53
C GLU A 66 -8.21 8.11 10.03
N ARG A 67 -8.56 7.16 9.14
CA ARG A 67 -9.90 7.06 8.52
C ARG A 67 -10.80 5.99 9.15
N GLY A 68 -10.31 5.26 10.16
CA GLY A 68 -11.04 4.15 10.76
C GLY A 68 -11.18 2.93 9.85
N ILE A 69 -10.29 2.79 8.86
CA ILE A 69 -10.24 1.64 7.94
C ILE A 69 -9.37 0.55 8.58
N LEU A 70 -9.85 -0.70 8.56
CA LEU A 70 -9.05 -1.83 9.05
C LEU A 70 -7.91 -2.13 8.08
N LEU A 71 -6.68 -2.23 8.58
CA LEU A 71 -5.57 -2.78 7.81
C LEU A 71 -5.40 -4.28 8.16
N VAL A 72 -5.45 -5.13 7.15
CA VAL A 72 -5.21 -6.57 7.26
C VAL A 72 -3.89 -6.89 6.58
N ALA A 73 -2.90 -7.34 7.35
CA ALA A 73 -1.67 -7.90 6.81
C ALA A 73 -1.94 -9.36 6.41
N ASP A 74 -1.84 -9.66 5.11
CA ASP A 74 -1.88 -11.03 4.61
C ASP A 74 -0.50 -11.66 4.78
N GLU A 75 -0.35 -12.43 5.85
CA GLU A 75 0.90 -13.10 6.20
C GLU A 75 0.94 -14.59 5.84
N VAL A 76 0.06 -15.05 4.93
CA VAL A 76 0.02 -16.47 4.50
C VAL A 76 1.41 -17.00 4.10
N GLN A 77 2.24 -16.14 3.50
CA GLN A 77 3.63 -16.46 3.14
C GLN A 77 4.69 -15.80 4.03
N THR A 78 4.34 -14.73 4.74
CA THR A 78 5.32 -13.89 5.44
C THR A 78 5.43 -14.14 6.95
N GLY A 79 4.43 -14.75 7.61
CA GLY A 79 4.48 -15.04 9.05
C GLY A 79 3.14 -15.15 9.78
#